data_AF-A0A2V8LSS6-F1
#
_entry.id   AF-A0A2V8LSS6-F1
#
_cell.length_a   1.000
_cell.length_b   1.000
_cell.length_c   1.000
_cell.angle_alpha   90.00
_cell.angle_beta   90.00
_cell.angle_gamma   90.00
#
_symmetry.space_group_name_H-M   'P 1'
#
loop_
_entity.id
_entity.type
_entity.pdbx_description
1 polymer ?
#
loop_
_entity_poly.entity_id
_entity_poly.type
_entity_poly.pdbx_seq_one_letter_code
_entity_poly.pdbx_strand_id
1 'polypeptide(L)'
;MKRYFQVSCHALIISAFIALALTGRLDGPSIVLFTIGLAISMYRTVKALPPLLAGRGAFLVSCVYIVFFVFDMLILSRSFIPASIHLVLFLELAKLFQQKSDKDYLYLIILSFLQILAASSLTIDMSFVATLFLFLVALIQV
;
A
#
# COMPACT_ATOMS: atom_id res chain seq x y z
N MET A 1 14.07 11.84 -15.45
CA MET A 1 12.61 11.90 -15.18
C MET A 1 12.10 10.68 -14.41
N LYS A 2 12.33 9.44 -14.87
CA LYS A 2 11.80 8.21 -14.21
C LYS A 2 12.10 8.07 -12.70
N ARG A 3 13.26 8.55 -12.24
CA ARG A 3 13.68 8.45 -10.83
C ARG A 3 12.91 9.40 -9.89
N TYR A 4 12.55 10.60 -10.34
CA TYR A 4 11.74 11.54 -9.55
C TYR A 4 10.31 11.00 -9.38
N PHE A 5 9.70 10.52 -10.46
CA PHE A 5 8.39 9.89 -10.45
C PHE A 5 8.31 8.69 -9.49
N GLN A 6 9.35 7.84 -9.47
CA GLN A 6 9.44 6.71 -8.55
C GLN A 6 9.51 7.15 -7.08
N VAL A 7 10.25 8.21 -6.78
CA VAL A 7 10.39 8.74 -5.42
C VAL A 7 9.06 9.35 -4.95
N SER A 8 8.39 10.13 -5.78
CA SER A 8 7.08 10.71 -5.47
C SER A 8 6.02 9.62 -5.22
N CYS A 9 5.99 8.56 -6.04
CA CYS A 9 5.12 7.40 -5.81
C CYS A 9 5.41 6.70 -4.47
N HIS A 10 6.68 6.55 -4.07
CA HIS A 10 6.98 5.96 -2.76
C HIS A 10 6.55 6.88 -1.61
N ALA A 11 6.69 8.20 -1.76
CA ALA A 11 6.21 9.17 -0.78
C ALA A 11 4.68 9.11 -0.63
N LEU A 12 3.94 8.93 -1.73
CA LEU A 12 2.49 8.70 -1.72
C LEU A 12 2.11 7.46 -0.91
N ILE A 13 2.76 6.33 -1.19
CA ILE A 13 2.48 5.06 -0.51
C ILE A 13 2.78 5.17 1.00
N ILE A 14 3.91 5.79 1.35
CA ILE A 14 4.31 5.97 2.75
C ILE A 14 3.32 6.86 3.49
N SER A 15 2.92 7.99 2.91
CA SER A 15 1.95 8.90 3.53
C SER A 15 0.58 8.24 3.71
N ALA A 16 0.07 7.56 2.68
CA ALA A 16 -1.20 6.83 2.77
C ALA A 16 -1.18 5.75 3.87
N PHE A 17 -0.08 4.99 3.96
CA PHE A 17 0.10 3.99 5.01
C PHE A 17 0.15 4.60 6.41
N ILE A 18 0.90 5.71 6.60
CA ILE A 18 0.97 6.41 7.88
C ILE A 18 -0.43 6.89 8.30
N ALA A 19 -1.21 7.45 7.37
CA ALA A 19 -2.55 7.95 7.65
C ALA A 19 -3.45 6.83 8.19
N LEU A 20 -3.35 5.66 7.57
CA LEU A 20 -4.09 4.48 7.93
C LEU A 20 -3.62 3.86 9.25
N ALA A 21 -2.31 3.76 9.48
CA ALA A 21 -1.74 3.24 10.72
C ALA A 21 -2.09 4.12 11.93
N LEU A 22 -2.14 5.44 11.76
CA LEU A 22 -2.53 6.40 12.80
C LEU A 22 -4.01 6.27 13.22
N THR A 23 -4.86 5.63 12.41
CA THR A 23 -6.27 5.39 12.81
C THR A 23 -6.41 4.41 13.98
N GLY A 24 -5.36 3.65 14.31
CA GLY A 24 -5.36 2.67 15.40
C GLY A 24 -6.32 1.49 15.20
N ARG A 25 -6.97 1.41 14.03
CA ARG A 25 -7.96 0.37 13.65
C ARG A 25 -7.36 -0.76 12.83
N LEU A 26 -6.05 -0.74 12.63
CA LEU A 26 -5.32 -1.77 11.89
C LEU A 26 -4.65 -2.74 12.87
N ASP A 27 -4.77 -4.03 12.61
CA ASP A 27 -4.18 -5.07 13.45
C ASP A 27 -2.65 -4.94 13.50
N GLY A 28 -2.08 -5.07 14.71
CA GLY A 28 -0.64 -4.98 14.96
C GLY A 28 0.23 -5.83 14.01
N PRO A 29 -0.13 -7.10 13.73
CA PRO A 29 0.60 -7.94 12.77
C PRO A 29 0.64 -7.36 11.35
N SER A 30 -0.48 -6.81 10.88
CA SER A 30 -0.61 -6.22 9.54
C SER A 30 0.28 -4.97 9.39
N ILE A 31 0.36 -4.14 10.43
CA ILE A 31 1.25 -2.97 10.49
C ILE A 31 2.72 -3.41 10.35
N VAL A 32 3.13 -4.43 11.13
CA VAL A 32 4.51 -4.94 11.11
C VAL A 32 4.85 -5.54 9.74
N LEU A 33 3.94 -6.32 9.15
CA LEU A 33 4.17 -6.93 7.85
C LEU A 33 4.32 -5.85 6.74
N PHE A 34 3.46 -4.84 6.78
CA PHE A 34 3.45 -3.78 5.77
C PHE A 34 4.63 -2.83 5.90
N THR A 35 5.02 -2.45 7.12
CA THR A 35 6.24 -1.66 7.35
C THR A 35 7.49 -2.37 6.89
N ILE A 36 7.65 -3.67 7.21
CA ILE A 36 8.79 -4.47 6.74
C ILE A 36 8.80 -4.54 5.22
N GLY A 37 7.66 -4.82 4.59
CA GLY A 37 7.57 -4.92 3.14
C GLY A 37 7.85 -3.58 2.42
N LEU A 38 7.36 -2.46 2.97
CA LEU A 38 7.69 -1.12 2.49
C LEU A 38 9.17 -0.82 2.62
N ALA A 39 9.79 -1.12 3.76
CA ALA A 39 11.21 -0.89 4.00
C ALA A 39 12.08 -1.70 3.02
N ILE A 40 11.74 -2.97 2.78
CA ILE A 40 12.42 -3.82 1.80
C ILE A 40 12.25 -3.26 0.39
N SER A 41 11.04 -2.82 0.01
CA SER A 41 10.83 -2.21 -1.31
C SER A 41 11.64 -0.93 -1.47
N MET A 42 11.56 -0.01 -0.52
CA MET A 42 12.27 1.26 -0.57
C MET A 42 13.78 1.05 -0.68
N TYR A 43 14.34 0.12 0.11
CA TYR A 43 15.74 -0.26 0.05
C TYR A 43 16.15 -0.78 -1.33
N ARG A 44 15.28 -1.56 -1.98
CA ARG A 44 15.55 -2.13 -3.31
C ARG A 44 15.40 -1.14 -4.44
N THR A 45 14.43 -0.23 -4.35
CA THR A 45 14.27 0.89 -5.28
C THR A 45 15.49 1.81 -5.21
N VAL A 46 16.01 2.08 -4.01
CA VAL A 46 17.22 2.90 -3.81
C VAL A 46 18.48 2.20 -4.33
N LYS A 47 18.62 0.89 -4.11
CA LYS A 47 19.77 0.11 -4.60
C LYS A 47 19.68 -0.34 -6.07
N ALA A 48 18.62 0.03 -6.78
CA ALA A 48 18.36 -0.39 -8.17
C ALA A 48 18.50 -1.91 -8.38
N LEU A 49 18.08 -2.71 -7.39
CA LEU A 49 18.16 -4.17 -7.49
C LEU A 49 17.17 -4.68 -8.56
N PRO A 50 17.51 -5.77 -9.28
CA PRO A 50 16.59 -6.40 -10.22
C PRO A 50 15.28 -6.82 -9.53
N PRO A 51 14.14 -6.76 -10.24
CA PRO A 51 12.84 -7.15 -9.69
C PRO A 51 12.88 -8.61 -9.22
N LEU A 52 12.36 -8.89 -8.01
CA LEU A 52 12.42 -10.25 -7.43
C LEU A 52 11.50 -11.24 -8.15
N LEU A 53 10.51 -10.73 -8.90
CA LEU A 53 9.35 -11.48 -9.35
C LEU A 53 9.21 -11.38 -10.86
N ALA A 54 10.05 -12.14 -11.57
CA ALA A 54 9.88 -12.41 -13.00
C ALA A 54 8.93 -13.60 -13.19
N GLY A 55 7.73 -13.33 -13.74
CA GLY A 55 6.79 -14.36 -14.22
C GLY A 55 6.04 -15.16 -13.15
N ARG A 56 6.68 -16.16 -12.53
CA ARG A 56 5.98 -17.17 -11.71
C ARG A 56 5.43 -16.64 -10.39
N GLY A 57 6.16 -15.78 -9.70
CA GLY A 57 5.66 -15.27 -8.43
C GLY A 57 4.62 -14.16 -8.57
N ALA A 58 4.46 -13.54 -9.75
CA ALA A 58 3.30 -12.69 -10.03
C ALA A 58 1.99 -13.49 -9.97
N PHE A 59 2.00 -14.70 -10.55
CA PHE A 59 0.88 -15.64 -10.49
C PHE A 59 0.65 -16.17 -9.06
N LEU A 60 1.73 -16.49 -8.35
CA LEU A 60 1.67 -16.96 -6.96
C LEU A 60 1.13 -15.88 -6.02
N VAL A 61 1.50 -14.62 -6.24
CA VAL A 61 0.94 -13.46 -5.53
C VAL A 61 -0.53 -13.23 -5.87
N SER A 62 -0.95 -13.37 -7.13
CA SER A 62 -2.38 -13.32 -7.50
C SER A 62 -3.18 -14.47 -6.90
N CYS A 63 -2.58 -15.66 -6.74
CA CYS A 63 -3.24 -16.81 -6.14
C CYS A 63 -3.35 -16.63 -4.61
N VAL A 64 -2.27 -16.19 -3.97
CA VAL A 64 -2.28 -15.80 -2.55
C VAL A 64 -3.26 -14.64 -2.32
N TYR A 65 -3.39 -13.70 -3.26
CA TYR A 65 -4.36 -12.61 -3.21
C TYR A 65 -5.81 -13.09 -3.12
N ILE A 66 -6.23 -14.04 -3.98
CA ILE A 66 -7.60 -14.57 -3.95
C ILE A 66 -7.84 -15.34 -2.64
N VAL A 67 -6.87 -16.18 -2.24
CA VAL A 67 -6.98 -16.97 -1.02
C VAL A 67 -7.04 -16.08 0.21
N PHE A 68 -6.19 -15.05 0.30
CA PHE A 68 -6.14 -14.12 1.43
C PHE A 68 -7.40 -13.25 1.50
N PHE A 69 -7.93 -12.76 0.37
CA PHE A 69 -9.20 -12.01 0.33
C PHE A 69 -10.38 -12.85 0.85
N VAL A 70 -10.47 -14.11 0.43
CA VAL A 70 -11.52 -15.04 0.90
C VAL A 70 -11.33 -15.36 2.38
N PHE A 71 -10.08 -15.52 2.84
CA PHE A 71 -9.76 -15.80 4.25
C PHE A 71 -10.08 -14.62 5.17
N ASP A 72 -9.70 -13.40 4.77
CA ASP A 72 -9.91 -12.17 5.53
C ASP A 72 -11.40 -11.84 5.71
N MET A 73 -12.18 -12.01 4.63
CA MET A 73 -13.64 -11.81 4.65
C MET A 73 -14.37 -12.81 5.57
N LEU A 74 -13.85 -14.04 5.69
CA LEU A 74 -14.48 -15.12 6.46
C LEU A 74 -14.05 -15.15 7.94
N ILE A 75 -12.81 -14.76 8.25
CA ILE A 75 -12.20 -15.07 9.56
C ILE A 75 -11.88 -13.82 10.40
N LEU A 76 -11.44 -12.71 9.81
CA LEU A 76 -10.79 -11.64 10.60
C LEU A 76 -11.70 -10.45 10.92
N SER A 77 -12.36 -9.87 9.92
CA SER A 77 -12.98 -8.54 10.11
C SER A 77 -14.47 -8.54 10.48
N ARG A 78 -15.26 -9.55 10.06
CA ARG A 78 -16.75 -9.59 10.15
C ARG A 78 -17.47 -8.29 9.70
N SER A 79 -16.76 -7.37 9.05
CA SER A 79 -17.22 -6.03 8.68
C SER A 79 -16.47 -5.58 7.42
N PHE A 80 -17.20 -4.90 6.53
CA PHE A 80 -16.75 -4.63 5.15
C PHE A 80 -15.56 -3.67 5.07
N ILE A 81 -15.49 -2.69 5.98
CA ILE A 81 -14.47 -1.64 5.96
C ILE A 81 -13.07 -2.19 6.31
N PRO A 82 -12.83 -2.82 7.48
CA PRO A 82 -11.49 -3.32 7.81
C PRO A 82 -11.02 -4.46 6.89
N ALA A 83 -11.94 -5.24 6.30
CA ALA A 83 -11.57 -6.23 5.28
C ALA A 83 -11.03 -5.58 4.00
N SER A 84 -11.67 -4.49 3.56
CA SER A 84 -11.21 -3.71 2.40
C SER A 84 -9.83 -3.09 2.64
N ILE A 85 -9.54 -2.67 3.87
CA ILE A 85 -8.23 -2.11 4.24
C ILE A 85 -7.13 -3.15 4.10
N HIS A 86 -7.33 -4.34 4.68
CA HIS A 86 -6.37 -5.44 4.61
C HIS A 86 -6.11 -5.84 3.16
N LEU A 87 -7.16 -5.90 2.35
CA LEU A 87 -7.05 -6.14 0.91
C LEU A 87 -6.18 -5.09 0.22
N VAL A 88 -6.46 -3.80 0.43
CA VAL A 88 -5.74 -2.70 -0.23
C VAL A 88 -4.27 -2.68 0.18
N LEU A 89 -3.96 -2.86 1.47
CA LEU A 89 -2.58 -3.03 1.96
C LEU A 89 -1.92 -4.23 1.28
N PHE A 90 -2.55 -5.39 1.28
CA PHE A 90 -1.93 -6.57 0.69
C PHE A 90 -1.69 -6.40 -0.83
N LEU A 91 -2.64 -5.80 -1.54
CA LEU A 91 -2.54 -5.45 -2.97
C LEU A 91 -1.37 -4.50 -3.25
N GLU A 92 -1.21 -3.49 -2.40
CA GLU A 92 -0.16 -2.50 -2.57
C GLU A 92 1.22 -3.12 -2.35
N LEU A 93 1.40 -3.93 -1.29
CA LEU A 93 2.61 -4.75 -1.08
C LEU A 93 2.90 -5.65 -2.27
N ALA A 94 1.91 -6.44 -2.68
CA ALA A 94 2.00 -7.38 -3.80
C ALA A 94 2.52 -6.69 -5.07
N LYS A 95 1.91 -5.57 -5.45
CA LYS A 95 2.32 -4.79 -6.62
C LYS A 95 3.69 -4.12 -6.44
N LEU A 96 4.03 -3.74 -5.21
CA LEU A 96 5.30 -3.11 -4.89
C LEU A 96 6.50 -4.05 -5.18
N PHE A 97 6.31 -5.36 -4.96
CA PHE A 97 7.32 -6.40 -5.22
C PHE A 97 7.32 -6.94 -6.66
N GLN A 98 6.26 -6.70 -7.43
CA GLN A 98 6.12 -7.13 -8.82
C GLN A 98 7.01 -6.31 -9.77
N GLN A 99 7.30 -6.86 -10.95
CA GLN A 99 7.98 -6.12 -12.00
C GLN A 99 7.11 -4.94 -12.46
N LYS A 100 7.58 -3.72 -12.20
CA LYS A 100 6.81 -2.50 -12.43
C LYS A 100 6.76 -2.16 -13.92
N SER A 101 5.58 -2.28 -14.53
CA SER A 101 5.27 -1.66 -15.82
C SER A 101 4.73 -0.24 -15.59
N ASP A 102 4.71 0.62 -16.63
CA ASP A 102 4.24 2.01 -16.49
C ASP A 102 2.78 2.08 -15.97
N LYS A 103 1.95 1.08 -16.31
CA LYS A 103 0.56 0.96 -15.82
C LYS A 103 0.48 0.57 -14.34
N ASP A 104 1.48 -0.10 -13.79
CA ASP A 104 1.47 -0.56 -12.40
C ASP A 104 1.64 0.60 -11.40
N TYR A 105 2.29 1.69 -11.81
CA TYR A 105 2.38 2.89 -10.99
C TYR A 105 1.02 3.56 -10.81
N LEU A 106 0.16 3.57 -11.85
CA LEU A 106 -1.22 4.04 -11.70
C LEU A 106 -2.01 3.20 -10.71
N TYR A 107 -1.84 1.88 -10.73
CA TYR A 107 -2.47 1.02 -9.73
C TYR A 107 -1.97 1.32 -8.31
N LEU A 108 -0.68 1.57 -8.12
CA LEU A 108 -0.14 1.95 -6.81
C LEU A 108 -0.73 3.28 -6.33
N ILE A 109 -0.79 4.30 -7.19
CA ILE A 109 -1.40 5.60 -6.84
C ILE A 109 -2.87 5.44 -6.45
N ILE A 110 -3.63 4.64 -7.20
CA ILE A 110 -5.04 4.35 -6.90
C ILE A 110 -5.16 3.63 -5.55
N LEU A 111 -4.30 2.64 -5.27
CA LEU A 111 -4.29 1.91 -4.00
C LEU A 111 -3.95 2.83 -2.81
N SER A 112 -2.95 3.69 -2.94
CA SER A 112 -2.60 4.68 -1.91
C SER A 112 -3.76 5.67 -1.68
N PHE A 113 -4.46 6.08 -2.74
CA PHE A 113 -5.66 6.91 -2.62
C PHE A 113 -6.81 6.17 -1.90
N LEU A 114 -7.03 4.89 -2.19
CA LEU A 114 -8.01 4.06 -1.48
C LEU A 114 -7.68 3.93 0.01
N GLN A 115 -6.39 3.81 0.38
CA GLN A 115 -5.97 3.77 1.77
C GLN A 115 -6.31 5.07 2.50
N ILE A 116 -6.06 6.22 1.89
CA ILE A 116 -6.33 7.49 2.56
C ILE A 116 -7.83 7.76 2.68
N LEU A 117 -8.63 7.28 1.71
CA LEU A 117 -10.08 7.30 1.79
C LEU A 117 -10.59 6.38 2.92
N ALA A 118 -10.00 5.19 3.06
CA ALA A 118 -10.32 4.30 4.16
C ALA A 118 -9.94 4.93 5.51
N ALA A 119 -8.75 5.52 5.62
CA ALA A 119 -8.30 6.23 6.82
C ALA A 119 -9.25 7.38 7.18
N SER A 120 -9.72 8.15 6.20
CA SER A 120 -10.73 9.21 6.39
C SER A 120 -12.04 8.67 6.94
N SER A 121 -12.46 7.47 6.55
CA SER A 121 -13.69 6.86 7.05
C SER A 121 -13.57 6.36 8.49
N LEU A 122 -12.34 6.20 8.99
CA LEU A 122 -12.04 5.58 10.27
C LEU A 122 -11.59 6.57 11.34
N THR A 123 -11.23 7.79 10.97
CA THR A 123 -10.60 8.75 11.88
C THR A 123 -11.25 10.13 11.80
N ILE A 124 -11.36 10.79 12.95
CA ILE A 124 -11.85 12.19 13.11
C ILE A 124 -10.72 13.11 13.63
N ASP A 125 -9.53 12.56 13.86
CA ASP A 125 -8.37 13.24 14.46
C ASP A 125 -7.58 14.16 13.53
N MET A 126 -6.94 15.17 14.12
CA MET A 126 -6.08 16.15 13.44
C MET A 126 -4.84 15.54 12.78
N SER A 127 -4.36 14.39 13.28
CA SER A 127 -3.21 13.67 12.71
C SER A 127 -3.47 13.19 11.27
N PHE A 128 -4.73 12.88 10.94
CA PHE A 128 -5.12 12.54 9.58
C PHE A 128 -5.00 13.72 8.62
N VAL A 129 -5.38 14.93 9.05
CA VAL A 129 -5.28 16.14 8.22
C VAL A 129 -3.82 16.40 7.81
N ALA A 130 -2.88 16.27 8.75
CA ALA A 130 -1.46 16.41 8.46
C ALA A 130 -0.98 15.38 7.43
N THR A 131 -1.41 14.12 7.58
CA THR A 131 -0.98 13.05 6.68
C THR A 131 -1.64 13.14 5.30
N LEU A 132 -2.90 13.57 5.24
CA LEU A 132 -3.62 13.89 4.01
C LEU A 132 -2.94 15.04 3.25
N PHE A 133 -2.50 16.08 3.96
CA PHE A 133 -1.76 17.17 3.34
C PHE A 133 -0.45 16.69 2.71
N LEU A 134 0.32 15.86 3.42
CA LEU A 134 1.54 15.24 2.88
C LEU A 134 1.24 14.39 1.64
N PHE A 135 0.16 13.62 1.67
CA PHE A 135 -0.28 12.82 0.52
C PHE A 135 -0.62 13.70 -0.69
N LEU A 136 -1.35 14.80 -0.50
CA LEU A 136 -1.71 15.73 -1.58
C LEU A 136 -0.47 16.39 -2.19
N VAL A 137 0.50 16.81 -1.36
CA VAL A 137 1.76 17.38 -1.86
C VAL A 137 2.52 16.35 -2.69
N ALA A 138 2.59 15.09 -2.22
CA ALA A 138 3.22 14.01 -2.97
C ALA A 138 2.48 13.70 -4.28
N LEU A 139 1.15 13.80 -4.29
CA LEU A 139 0.31 13.56 -5.47
C LEU A 139 0.56 14.57 -6.59
N ILE A 140 0.74 15.84 -6.23
CA ILE A 140 0.98 16.93 -7.20
C ILE A 140 2.35 16.78 -7.89
N GLN A 141 3.28 16.06 -7.27
CA GLN A 141 4.65 15.85 -7.78
C GLN A 141 4.81 14.61 -8.68
N VAL A 142 3.70 13.93 -9.00
CA VAL A 142 3.64 12.72 -9.83
C VAL A 142 3.14 13.05 -11.23
#